data_AF-S8CUY9-F1
#
_entry.id   AF-S8CUY9-F1
#
_cell.length_a   1.000
_cell.length_b   1.000
_cell.length_c   1.000
_cell.angle_alpha   90.00
_cell.angle_beta   90.00
_cell.angle_gamma   90.00
#
_symmetry.space_group_name_H-M   'P 1'
#
loop_
_entity.id
_entity.type
_entity.pdbx_description
1 polymer ?
#
loop_
_entity_poly.entity_id
_entity_poly.type
_entity_poly.pdbx_seq_one_letter_code
_entity_poly.pdbx_strand_id
1 'polypeptide(L)'
;YERVTKNAVLGLWARHSRINLVGAHIDVFSGEWTQKDAGIGTSIDSFYEYLLKAYLLFGDEEYLFIFQEAYRAAMLYLFKDPWYVEVNMNSAALVWPLFNSLQAFWPGLQVLAGDIEPAIKTHAAFFSVWKQYGFTPEGFNLATFNVQQGQKSYPLRPELIESTYWLYKATRNPRYLDAGRDMLASLQYGARCRCGYCHISDVEFHQQEDHMESFFLAETVKYLWLLFDLGAGPDNLVENGPY
;
A
#
# COMPACT_ATOMS: atom_id res chain seq x y z
N TYR A 1 -25.55 6.26 6.21
CA TYR A 1 -24.40 5.63 5.53
C TYR A 1 -23.47 4.96 6.53
N GLU A 2 -22.87 5.71 7.46
CA GLU A 2 -21.99 5.21 8.53
C GLU A 2 -22.47 3.89 9.18
N ARG A 3 -23.67 3.86 9.76
CA ARG A 3 -24.22 2.63 10.39
C ARG A 3 -24.17 1.39 9.49
N VAL A 4 -24.45 1.54 8.20
CA VAL A 4 -24.47 0.42 7.25
C VAL A 4 -23.04 -0.04 6.96
N THR A 5 -22.11 0.89 6.76
CA THR A 5 -20.68 0.59 6.57
C THR A 5 -20.08 -0.06 7.82
N LYS A 6 -20.40 0.46 9.01
CA LYS A 6 -19.95 -0.13 10.27
C LYS A 6 -20.46 -1.55 10.44
N ASN A 7 -21.73 -1.83 10.12
CA ASN A 7 -22.27 -3.19 10.15
C ASN A 7 -21.53 -4.14 9.20
N ALA A 8 -21.07 -3.68 8.04
CA ALA A 8 -20.26 -4.49 7.13
C ALA A 8 -18.88 -4.80 7.72
N VAL A 9 -18.20 -3.80 8.30
CA VAL A 9 -16.91 -3.97 8.99
C VAL A 9 -17.04 -4.96 10.15
N LEU A 10 -18.06 -4.79 10.99
CA LEU A 10 -18.35 -5.72 12.09
C LEU A 10 -18.73 -7.12 11.58
N GLY A 11 -19.40 -7.20 10.43
CA GLY A 11 -19.74 -8.47 9.79
C GLY A 11 -18.50 -9.24 9.31
N LEU A 12 -17.54 -8.54 8.69
CA LEU A 12 -16.23 -9.10 8.31
C LEU A 12 -15.44 -9.48 9.56
N TRP A 13 -15.35 -8.57 10.53
CA TRP A 13 -14.59 -8.80 11.75
C TRP A 13 -15.18 -9.94 12.55
N ALA A 14 -16.49 -10.11 12.68
CA ALA A 14 -17.09 -11.25 13.39
C ALA A 14 -16.69 -12.63 12.81
N ARG A 15 -16.08 -12.66 11.62
CA ARG A 15 -15.62 -13.86 10.91
C ARG A 15 -14.10 -13.95 10.81
N HIS A 16 -13.34 -13.11 11.52
CA HIS A 16 -11.90 -13.30 11.63
C HIS A 16 -11.55 -14.71 12.11
N SER A 17 -10.40 -15.22 11.71
CA SER A 17 -9.92 -16.52 12.18
C SER A 17 -9.55 -16.48 13.66
N ARG A 18 -9.29 -17.62 14.29
CA ARG A 18 -8.81 -17.68 15.69
C ARG A 18 -7.48 -16.95 15.94
N ILE A 19 -6.79 -16.56 14.87
CA ILE A 19 -5.51 -15.83 14.92
C ILE A 19 -5.66 -14.39 14.40
N ASN A 20 -6.89 -13.86 14.38
CA ASN A 20 -7.21 -12.46 14.04
C ASN A 20 -6.86 -12.03 12.60
N LEU A 21 -6.76 -12.99 11.68
CA LEU A 21 -6.63 -12.71 10.25
C LEU A 21 -8.00 -12.78 9.55
N VAL A 22 -8.14 -12.04 8.45
CA VAL A 22 -9.30 -12.08 7.54
C VAL A 22 -8.88 -12.65 6.18
N GLY A 23 -9.83 -13.23 5.45
CA GLY A 23 -9.58 -13.80 4.11
C GLY A 23 -9.74 -12.76 3.00
N ALA A 24 -9.24 -13.09 1.81
CA ALA A 24 -9.29 -12.21 0.64
C ALA A 24 -10.68 -12.12 -0.03
N HIS A 25 -11.53 -13.14 0.12
CA HIS A 25 -12.87 -13.13 -0.49
C HIS A 25 -13.90 -13.82 0.39
N ILE A 26 -15.07 -13.17 0.52
CA ILE A 26 -16.18 -13.64 1.35
C ILE A 26 -17.46 -13.74 0.51
N ASP A 27 -18.21 -14.81 0.73
CA ASP A 27 -19.56 -14.93 0.18
C ASP A 27 -20.53 -14.11 1.03
N VAL A 28 -21.20 -13.12 0.42
CA VAL A 28 -22.02 -12.14 1.16
C VAL A 28 -23.34 -12.72 1.69
N PHE A 29 -23.77 -13.89 1.22
CA PHE A 29 -25.03 -14.52 1.64
C PHE A 29 -24.81 -15.47 2.83
N SER A 30 -23.79 -16.31 2.74
CA SER A 30 -23.41 -17.28 3.78
C SER A 30 -22.50 -16.64 4.84
N GLY A 31 -21.69 -15.65 4.45
CA GLY A 31 -20.63 -15.11 5.28
C GLY A 31 -19.42 -16.04 5.39
N GLU A 32 -19.26 -17.02 4.50
CA GLU A 32 -18.09 -17.89 4.49
C GLU A 32 -16.95 -17.29 3.66
N TRP A 33 -15.72 -17.41 4.15
CA TRP A 33 -14.53 -17.05 3.38
C TRP A 33 -14.28 -18.09 2.28
N THR A 34 -14.43 -17.68 1.02
CA THR A 34 -14.22 -18.53 -0.15
C THR A 34 -12.76 -18.51 -0.63
N GLN A 35 -12.04 -17.42 -0.35
CA GLN A 35 -10.58 -17.36 -0.45
C GLN A 35 -10.03 -17.03 0.93
N LYS A 36 -9.26 -17.96 1.48
CA LYS A 36 -8.77 -17.92 2.87
C LYS A 36 -7.32 -17.44 2.95
N ASP A 37 -6.81 -16.88 1.87
CA ASP A 37 -5.51 -16.22 1.83
C ASP A 37 -5.63 -14.90 2.60
N ALA A 38 -4.68 -14.67 3.49
CA ALA A 38 -4.56 -13.49 4.32
C ALA A 38 -3.23 -12.83 4.00
N GLY A 39 -3.26 -11.51 3.89
CA GLY A 39 -2.13 -10.68 3.54
C GLY A 39 -2.41 -9.24 3.91
N ILE A 40 -1.51 -8.36 3.51
CA ILE A 40 -1.71 -6.91 3.63
C ILE A 40 -2.04 -6.26 2.28
N GLY A 41 -1.97 -6.97 1.16
CA GLY A 41 -2.18 -6.38 -0.17
C GLY A 41 -3.56 -6.67 -0.74
N THR A 42 -3.60 -6.91 -2.06
CA THR A 42 -4.81 -7.09 -2.87
C THR A 42 -5.97 -7.77 -2.15
N SER A 43 -7.15 -7.14 -2.23
CA SER A 43 -8.43 -7.59 -1.65
C SER A 43 -8.56 -7.43 -0.13
N ILE A 44 -7.49 -7.08 0.59
CA ILE A 44 -7.51 -6.91 2.05
C ILE A 44 -6.98 -5.55 2.48
N ASP A 45 -5.92 -5.04 1.85
CA ASP A 45 -5.28 -3.74 2.08
C ASP A 45 -6.10 -2.68 2.85
N SER A 46 -7.12 -2.12 2.18
CA SER A 46 -7.95 -1.01 2.63
C SER A 46 -8.86 -1.37 3.81
N PHE A 47 -9.03 -2.65 4.16
CA PHE A 47 -9.65 -3.06 5.42
C PHE A 47 -8.87 -2.51 6.62
N TYR A 48 -7.56 -2.74 6.66
CA TYR A 48 -6.71 -2.22 7.75
C TYR A 48 -6.70 -0.69 7.76
N GLU A 49 -6.60 -0.11 6.57
CA GLU A 49 -6.49 1.32 6.37
C GLU A 49 -7.74 2.07 6.86
N TYR A 50 -8.92 1.57 6.50
CA TYR A 50 -10.18 2.20 6.87
C TYR A 50 -10.50 2.03 8.35
N LEU A 51 -10.05 0.95 9.01
CA LEU A 51 -10.20 0.83 10.46
C LEU A 51 -9.45 1.95 11.18
N LEU A 52 -8.17 2.17 10.85
CA LEU A 52 -7.41 3.25 11.48
C LEU A 52 -7.93 4.63 11.06
N LYS A 53 -8.15 4.86 9.76
CA LYS A 53 -8.62 6.15 9.24
C LYS A 53 -10.02 6.51 9.76
N ALA A 54 -10.91 5.54 9.96
CA ALA A 54 -12.23 5.77 10.57
C ALA A 54 -12.11 6.15 12.05
N TYR A 55 -11.24 5.51 12.81
CA TYR A 55 -10.95 5.94 14.18
C TYR A 55 -10.43 7.38 14.23
N LEU A 56 -9.43 7.70 13.40
CA LEU A 56 -8.85 9.04 13.36
C LEU A 56 -9.87 10.11 12.97
N LEU A 57 -10.84 9.78 12.10
CA LEU A 57 -11.85 10.72 11.63
C LEU A 57 -13.04 10.87 12.59
N PHE A 58 -13.51 9.79 13.20
CA PHE A 58 -14.76 9.76 13.97
C PHE A 58 -14.57 9.57 15.48
N GLY A 59 -13.38 9.15 15.92
CA GLY A 59 -13.08 8.89 17.34
C GLY A 59 -13.74 7.63 17.91
N ASP A 60 -14.22 6.72 17.06
CA ASP A 60 -14.91 5.50 17.50
C ASP A 60 -13.90 4.38 17.82
N GLU A 61 -13.73 4.14 19.12
CA GLU A 61 -12.78 3.19 19.70
C GLU A 61 -12.98 1.73 19.23
N GLU A 62 -14.16 1.36 18.72
CA GLU A 62 -14.36 0.01 18.19
C GLU A 62 -13.55 -0.22 16.91
N TYR A 63 -13.40 0.80 16.06
CA TYR A 63 -12.52 0.71 14.89
C TYR A 63 -11.05 0.59 15.29
N LEU A 64 -10.62 1.35 16.30
CA LEU A 64 -9.25 1.27 16.81
C LEU A 64 -8.96 -0.11 17.40
N PHE A 65 -9.88 -0.65 18.19
CA PHE A 65 -9.75 -1.98 18.78
C PHE A 65 -9.56 -3.04 17.69
N ILE A 66 -10.42 -3.03 16.66
CA ILE A 66 -10.31 -3.98 15.53
C ILE A 66 -9.00 -3.79 14.77
N PHE A 67 -8.60 -2.54 14.49
CA PHE A 67 -7.31 -2.24 13.85
C PHE A 67 -6.15 -2.82 14.65
N GLN A 68 -6.10 -2.59 15.96
CA GLN A 68 -4.99 -3.05 16.81
C GLN A 68 -4.88 -4.58 16.84
N GLU A 69 -6.00 -5.29 16.93
CA GLU A 69 -6.02 -6.76 16.91
C GLU A 69 -5.57 -7.30 15.54
N ALA A 70 -6.09 -6.74 14.44
CA ALA A 70 -5.73 -7.14 13.08
C ALA A 70 -4.27 -6.79 12.74
N TYR A 71 -3.80 -5.61 13.13
CA TYR A 71 -2.42 -5.15 12.94
C TYR A 71 -1.43 -6.04 13.71
N ARG A 72 -1.73 -6.38 14.97
CA ARG A 72 -0.90 -7.29 15.76
C ARG A 72 -0.80 -8.66 15.09
N ALA A 73 -1.89 -9.18 14.54
CA ALA A 73 -1.89 -10.43 13.79
C ALA A 73 -1.08 -10.33 12.50
N ALA A 74 -1.21 -9.22 11.74
CA ALA A 74 -0.41 -8.98 10.55
C ALA A 74 1.09 -8.97 10.86
N MET A 75 1.49 -8.25 11.90
CA MET A 75 2.88 -8.20 12.35
C MET A 75 3.41 -9.55 12.86
N LEU A 76 2.55 -10.40 13.44
CA LEU A 76 2.95 -11.70 13.97
C LEU A 76 3.08 -12.77 12.87
N TYR A 77 2.12 -12.83 11.94
CA TYR A 77 2.00 -13.93 11.00
C TYR A 77 2.51 -13.58 9.59
N LEU A 78 2.27 -12.35 9.14
CA LEU A 78 2.55 -11.92 7.77
C LEU A 78 3.94 -11.30 7.62
N PHE A 79 4.44 -10.61 8.64
CA PHE A 79 5.75 -9.96 8.59
C PHE A 79 6.90 -10.99 8.57
N LYS A 80 7.82 -10.79 7.62
CA LYS A 80 9.08 -11.51 7.41
C LYS A 80 10.14 -10.47 7.07
N ASP A 81 10.71 -9.84 8.10
CA ASP A 81 11.60 -8.67 8.00
C ASP A 81 12.51 -8.71 6.75
N PRO A 82 12.47 -7.69 5.86
CA PRO A 82 11.62 -6.49 5.88
C PRO A 82 10.28 -6.61 5.10
N TRP A 83 9.91 -7.80 4.66
CA TRP A 83 8.79 -8.06 3.75
C TRP A 83 7.52 -8.54 4.47
N TYR A 84 6.45 -8.65 3.70
CA TYR A 84 5.23 -9.33 4.12
C TYR A 84 4.89 -10.43 3.11
N VAL A 85 4.29 -11.51 3.59
CA VAL A 85 3.90 -12.67 2.78
C VAL A 85 2.41 -12.94 2.94
N GLU A 86 1.85 -13.73 2.02
CA GLU A 86 0.48 -14.20 2.12
C GLU A 86 0.45 -15.59 2.78
N VAL A 87 -0.47 -15.78 3.72
CA VAL A 87 -0.62 -17.01 4.50
C VAL A 87 -2.08 -17.44 4.53
N ASN A 88 -2.35 -18.69 4.88
CA ASN A 88 -3.72 -19.11 5.15
C ASN A 88 -4.21 -18.46 6.45
N MET A 89 -5.36 -17.79 6.41
CA MET A 89 -5.91 -17.03 7.54
C MET A 89 -6.10 -17.87 8.81
N ASN A 90 -6.29 -19.20 8.71
CA ASN A 90 -6.56 -20.06 9.87
C ASN A 90 -5.31 -20.74 10.42
N SER A 91 -4.41 -21.20 9.55
CA SER A 91 -3.23 -21.96 9.95
C SER A 91 -1.93 -21.16 9.99
N ALA A 92 -1.94 -19.94 9.44
CA ALA A 92 -0.74 -19.14 9.16
C ALA A 92 0.30 -19.86 8.28
N ALA A 93 -0.09 -20.94 7.59
CA ALA A 93 0.79 -21.60 6.64
C ALA A 93 1.04 -20.68 5.43
N LEU A 94 2.30 -20.54 5.02
CA LEU A 94 2.68 -19.75 3.85
C LEU A 94 1.91 -20.22 2.61
N VAL A 95 1.26 -19.29 1.92
CA VAL A 95 0.60 -19.51 0.63
C VAL A 95 1.50 -18.97 -0.47
N TRP A 96 1.84 -17.68 -0.40
CA TRP A 96 2.68 -17.02 -1.41
C TRP A 96 3.77 -16.16 -0.74
N PRO A 97 5.06 -16.41 -1.05
CA PRO A 97 6.14 -15.49 -0.70
C PRO A 97 6.19 -14.35 -1.73
N LEU A 98 5.15 -13.51 -1.78
CA LEU A 98 4.94 -12.50 -2.81
C LEU A 98 4.79 -11.11 -2.19
N PHE A 99 5.57 -10.14 -2.69
CA PHE A 99 5.25 -8.72 -2.57
C PHE A 99 4.35 -8.33 -3.74
N ASN A 100 3.11 -7.94 -3.46
CA ASN A 100 2.24 -7.29 -4.46
C ASN A 100 2.34 -5.77 -4.35
N SER A 101 2.25 -5.06 -5.47
CA SER A 101 2.46 -3.60 -5.54
C SER A 101 1.57 -2.83 -4.55
N LEU A 102 0.34 -3.28 -4.34
CA LEU A 102 -0.62 -2.68 -3.42
C LEU A 102 -0.16 -2.73 -1.95
N GLN A 103 0.66 -3.72 -1.55
CA GLN A 103 1.24 -3.76 -0.20
C GLN A 103 2.07 -2.51 0.12
N ALA A 104 2.50 -1.75 -0.89
CA ALA A 104 3.31 -0.56 -0.71
C ALA A 104 2.62 0.59 0.04
N PHE A 105 1.31 0.50 0.33
CA PHE A 105 0.59 1.45 1.18
C PHE A 105 0.94 1.27 2.68
N TRP A 106 1.37 0.06 3.04
CA TRP A 106 1.50 -0.38 4.42
C TRP A 106 2.47 0.47 5.24
N PRO A 107 3.67 0.86 4.74
CA PRO A 107 4.53 1.78 5.48
C PRO A 107 3.86 3.12 5.82
N GLY A 108 3.03 3.67 4.91
CA GLY A 108 2.24 4.87 5.17
C GLY A 108 1.22 4.65 6.30
N LEU A 109 0.52 3.52 6.29
CA LEU A 109 -0.39 3.14 7.37
C LEU A 109 0.33 2.95 8.71
N GLN A 110 1.51 2.33 8.70
CA GLN A 110 2.35 2.16 9.89
C GLN A 110 2.79 3.49 10.48
N VAL A 111 3.18 4.46 9.63
CA VAL A 111 3.47 5.84 10.07
C VAL A 111 2.25 6.47 10.75
N LEU A 112 1.06 6.33 10.16
CA LEU A 112 -0.18 6.84 10.77
C LEU A 112 -0.50 6.17 12.12
N ALA A 113 -0.15 4.90 12.27
CA ALA A 113 -0.29 4.15 13.53
C ALA A 113 0.81 4.47 14.57
N GLY A 114 1.84 5.24 14.18
CA GLY A 114 2.99 5.57 15.02
C GLY A 114 4.11 4.52 15.02
N ASP A 115 4.04 3.50 14.17
CA ASP A 115 5.03 2.41 14.07
C ASP A 115 6.07 2.69 12.97
N ILE A 116 6.94 3.68 13.23
CA ILE A 116 7.82 4.27 12.21
C ILE A 116 8.98 3.35 11.81
N GLU A 117 9.58 2.60 12.75
CA GLU A 117 10.79 1.82 12.48
C GLU A 117 10.55 0.66 11.48
N PRO A 118 9.50 -0.18 11.63
CA PRO A 118 9.15 -1.17 10.61
C PRO A 118 8.80 -0.51 9.27
N ALA A 119 8.10 0.62 9.28
CA ALA A 119 7.74 1.36 8.08
C ALA A 119 8.97 1.77 7.27
N ILE A 120 10.02 2.26 7.95
CA ILE A 120 11.30 2.61 7.32
C ILE A 120 11.92 1.41 6.62
N LYS A 121 11.98 0.24 7.29
CA LYS A 121 12.60 -0.97 6.73
C LYS A 121 11.83 -1.52 5.54
N THR A 122 10.51 -1.65 5.67
CA THR A 122 9.65 -2.16 4.61
C THR A 122 9.63 -1.24 3.40
N HIS A 123 9.56 0.08 3.62
CA HIS A 123 9.65 1.05 2.52
C HIS A 123 10.98 0.93 1.75
N ALA A 124 12.10 0.80 2.46
CA ALA A 124 13.40 0.62 1.81
C ALA A 124 13.46 -0.66 0.96
N ALA A 125 12.85 -1.75 1.44
CA ALA A 125 12.74 -2.99 0.68
C ALA A 125 11.88 -2.82 -0.59
N PHE A 126 10.70 -2.23 -0.47
CA PHE A 126 9.83 -1.96 -1.62
C PHE A 126 10.47 -1.01 -2.63
N PHE A 127 11.15 0.04 -2.15
CA PHE A 127 11.86 0.98 -2.99
C PHE A 127 13.05 0.35 -3.70
N SER A 128 13.69 -0.70 -3.13
CA SER A 128 14.74 -1.44 -3.85
C SER A 128 14.23 -2.12 -5.13
N VAL A 129 12.97 -2.58 -5.13
CA VAL A 129 12.31 -3.12 -6.34
C VAL A 129 12.12 -2.02 -7.37
N TRP A 130 11.64 -0.84 -6.94
CA TRP A 130 11.55 0.33 -7.82
C TRP A 130 12.92 0.72 -8.40
N LYS A 131 13.98 0.71 -7.58
CA LYS A 131 15.34 1.02 -8.05
C LYS A 131 15.84 0.02 -9.09
N GLN A 132 15.43 -1.24 -8.99
CA GLN A 132 15.83 -2.29 -9.92
C GLN A 132 15.10 -2.19 -11.27
N TYR A 133 13.78 -1.99 -11.26
CA TYR A 133 12.96 -2.05 -12.48
C TYR A 133 12.46 -0.69 -12.97
N GLY A 134 12.71 0.38 -12.24
CA GLY A 134 12.12 1.71 -12.48
C GLY A 134 10.67 1.83 -12.03
N PHE A 135 10.01 0.72 -11.69
CA PHE A 135 8.62 0.64 -11.24
C PHE A 135 8.45 -0.57 -10.32
N THR A 136 7.41 -0.59 -9.47
CA THR A 136 7.04 -1.81 -8.75
C THR A 136 6.12 -2.68 -9.62
N PRO A 137 6.50 -3.92 -9.99
CA PRO A 137 5.57 -4.82 -10.66
C PRO A 137 4.37 -5.15 -9.76
N GLU A 138 3.24 -5.53 -10.35
CA GLU A 138 2.07 -6.03 -9.61
C GLU A 138 2.43 -7.21 -8.70
N GLY A 139 3.44 -8.00 -9.05
CA GLY A 139 3.95 -9.08 -8.21
C GLY A 139 5.47 -9.25 -8.31
N PHE A 140 6.12 -9.35 -7.17
CA PHE A 140 7.56 -9.62 -7.02
C PHE A 140 7.76 -10.83 -6.10
N ASN A 141 8.38 -11.89 -6.64
CA ASN A 141 8.56 -13.14 -5.94
C ASN A 141 9.75 -13.04 -4.98
N LEU A 142 9.49 -13.22 -3.67
CA LEU A 142 10.48 -13.05 -2.61
C LEU A 142 11.40 -14.26 -2.45
N ALA A 143 11.05 -15.41 -3.04
CA ALA A 143 11.93 -16.59 -3.04
C ALA A 143 12.98 -16.50 -4.16
N THR A 144 12.59 -15.99 -5.33
CA THR A 144 13.48 -15.89 -6.50
C THR A 144 14.07 -14.49 -6.70
N PHE A 145 13.57 -13.47 -5.99
CA PHE A 145 13.92 -12.06 -6.18
C PHE A 145 13.78 -11.58 -7.62
N ASN A 146 12.67 -11.98 -8.26
CA ASN A 146 12.35 -11.61 -9.63
C ASN A 146 10.87 -11.23 -9.77
N VAL A 147 10.53 -10.55 -10.86
CA VAL A 147 9.15 -10.28 -11.23
C VAL A 147 8.36 -11.58 -11.32
N GLN A 148 7.18 -11.62 -10.69
CA GLN A 148 6.31 -12.79 -10.71
C GLN A 148 5.69 -12.96 -12.10
N GLN A 149 5.75 -14.17 -12.64
CA GLN A 149 5.17 -14.48 -13.95
C GLN A 149 3.67 -14.15 -13.97
N GLY A 150 3.25 -13.38 -14.98
CA GLY A 150 1.86 -12.93 -15.11
C GLY A 150 1.50 -11.66 -14.32
N GLN A 151 2.45 -11.09 -13.56
CA GLN A 151 2.24 -9.88 -12.75
C GLN A 151 3.34 -8.83 -12.99
N LYS A 152 3.74 -8.67 -14.25
CA LYS A 152 4.85 -7.80 -14.64
C LYS A 152 4.47 -6.33 -14.80
N SER A 153 3.19 -6.01 -14.80
CA SER A 153 2.70 -4.68 -15.10
C SER A 153 2.92 -3.70 -13.94
N TYR A 154 2.90 -2.41 -14.26
CA TYR A 154 2.78 -1.31 -13.34
C TYR A 154 1.71 -0.34 -13.88
N PRO A 155 0.48 -0.37 -13.34
CA PRO A 155 -0.63 0.44 -13.82
C PRO A 155 -0.60 1.86 -13.21
N LEU A 156 0.58 2.46 -13.00
CA LEU A 156 0.73 3.82 -12.43
C LEU A 156 0.33 3.94 -10.94
N ARG A 157 0.49 2.83 -10.20
CA ARG A 157 0.17 2.64 -8.77
C ARG A 157 0.70 3.75 -7.85
N PRO A 158 -0.12 4.30 -6.93
CA PRO A 158 0.28 5.38 -6.03
C PRO A 158 0.99 4.94 -4.75
N GLU A 159 0.88 3.69 -4.34
CA GLU A 159 1.02 3.27 -2.95
C GLU A 159 2.43 3.49 -2.38
N LEU A 160 3.48 3.21 -3.17
CA LEU A 160 4.86 3.46 -2.73
C LEU A 160 5.16 4.97 -2.60
N ILE A 161 4.57 5.78 -3.48
CA ILE A 161 4.71 7.24 -3.45
C ILE A 161 3.95 7.82 -2.25
N GLU A 162 2.75 7.32 -1.95
CA GLU A 162 2.00 7.66 -0.73
C GLU A 162 2.83 7.38 0.52
N SER A 163 3.36 6.16 0.65
CA SER A 163 4.20 5.78 1.78
C SER A 163 5.45 6.64 1.91
N THR A 164 6.05 7.04 0.78
CA THR A 164 7.20 7.96 0.75
C THR A 164 6.83 9.32 1.33
N TYR A 165 5.67 9.86 0.96
CA TYR A 165 5.14 11.11 1.51
C TYR A 165 4.93 11.03 3.02
N TRP A 166 4.25 9.99 3.52
CA TRP A 166 4.00 9.84 4.96
C TRP A 166 5.29 9.71 5.76
N LEU A 167 6.25 8.93 5.28
CA LEU A 167 7.56 8.80 5.91
C LEU A 167 8.34 10.12 5.91
N TYR A 168 8.30 10.89 4.82
CA TYR A 168 8.90 12.22 4.81
C TYR A 168 8.22 13.14 5.82
N LYS A 169 6.89 13.15 5.86
CA LYS A 169 6.11 13.97 6.80
C LYS A 169 6.47 13.68 8.25
N ALA A 170 6.60 12.41 8.62
CA ALA A 170 6.91 12.00 9.99
C ALA A 170 8.38 12.22 10.38
N THR A 171 9.32 11.97 9.46
CA THR A 171 10.76 11.93 9.81
C THR A 171 11.55 13.15 9.34
N ARG A 172 11.03 13.90 8.37
CA ARG A 172 11.73 14.96 7.63
C ARG A 172 13.06 14.52 7.01
N ASN A 173 13.26 13.22 6.84
CA ASN A 173 14.51 12.69 6.31
C ASN A 173 14.59 12.94 4.79
N PRO A 174 15.61 13.67 4.29
CA PRO A 174 15.70 14.06 2.88
C PRO A 174 15.79 12.87 1.91
N ARG A 175 16.16 11.66 2.39
CA ARG A 175 16.17 10.44 1.55
C ARG A 175 14.83 10.16 0.87
N TYR A 176 13.71 10.59 1.48
CA TYR A 176 12.38 10.40 0.90
C TYR A 176 12.09 11.39 -0.21
N LEU A 177 12.70 12.58 -0.20
CA LEU A 177 12.69 13.50 -1.34
C LEU A 177 13.52 12.94 -2.49
N ASP A 178 14.66 12.31 -2.20
CA ASP A 178 15.47 11.63 -3.21
C ASP A 178 14.72 10.43 -3.82
N ALA A 179 14.05 9.62 -3.00
CA ALA A 179 13.17 8.55 -3.48
C ALA A 179 12.03 9.09 -4.34
N GLY A 180 11.38 10.18 -3.91
CA GLY A 180 10.38 10.91 -4.70
C GLY A 180 10.90 11.36 -6.07
N ARG A 181 12.13 11.89 -6.10
CA ARG A 181 12.79 12.34 -7.34
C ARG A 181 13.05 11.17 -8.29
N ASP A 182 13.54 10.05 -7.77
CA ASP A 182 13.77 8.83 -8.56
C ASP A 182 12.45 8.29 -9.14
N MET A 183 11.38 8.26 -8.35
CA MET A 183 10.06 7.80 -8.81
C MET A 183 9.47 8.75 -9.87
N LEU A 184 9.58 10.07 -9.66
CA LEU A 184 9.16 11.06 -10.66
C LEU A 184 9.95 10.92 -11.96
N ALA A 185 11.27 10.68 -11.89
CA ALA A 185 12.09 10.46 -13.07
C ALA A 185 11.64 9.22 -13.85
N SER A 186 11.43 8.08 -13.18
CA SER A 186 10.87 6.87 -13.82
C SER A 186 9.55 7.16 -14.54
N LEU A 187 8.64 7.90 -13.91
CA LEU A 187 7.35 8.26 -14.54
C LEU A 187 7.56 9.16 -15.77
N GLN A 188 8.43 10.17 -15.69
CA GLN A 188 8.68 11.11 -16.79
C GLN A 188 9.36 10.44 -18.00
N TYR A 189 10.28 9.52 -17.76
CA TYR A 189 11.10 8.93 -18.82
C TYR A 189 10.59 7.57 -19.29
N GLY A 190 9.93 6.81 -18.43
CA GLY A 190 9.43 5.47 -18.74
C GLY A 190 7.92 5.40 -19.02
N ALA A 191 7.10 6.20 -18.33
CA ALA A 191 5.64 6.12 -18.45
C ALA A 191 5.00 7.25 -19.28
N ARG A 192 5.71 8.34 -19.56
CA ARG A 192 5.15 9.44 -20.36
C ARG A 192 4.86 8.99 -21.80
N CYS A 193 3.68 9.33 -22.29
CA CYS A 193 3.26 9.09 -23.66
C CYS A 193 2.60 10.35 -24.25
N ARG A 194 2.17 10.30 -25.53
CA ARG A 194 1.78 11.50 -26.30
C ARG A 194 0.73 12.37 -25.60
N CYS A 195 -0.24 11.75 -24.93
CA CYS A 195 -1.41 12.42 -24.35
C CYS A 195 -1.51 12.27 -22.82
N GLY A 196 -0.42 11.91 -22.12
CA GLY A 196 -0.45 11.71 -20.68
C GLY A 196 0.64 10.75 -20.20
N TYR A 197 0.24 9.81 -19.35
CA TYR A 197 1.09 8.72 -18.87
C TYR A 197 0.41 7.40 -19.17
N CYS A 198 1.21 6.40 -19.51
CA CYS A 198 0.78 5.11 -19.99
C CYS A 198 1.16 4.04 -18.97
N HIS A 199 0.23 3.11 -18.75
CA HIS A 199 0.45 1.85 -18.06
C HIS A 199 1.72 1.18 -18.59
N ILE A 200 2.56 0.63 -17.70
CA ILE A 200 3.73 -0.17 -18.11
C ILE A 200 3.33 -1.64 -18.06
N SER A 201 3.17 -2.29 -19.20
CA SER A 201 2.68 -3.68 -19.27
C SER A 201 3.74 -4.70 -18.88
N ASP A 202 5.02 -4.35 -19.06
CA ASP A 202 6.16 -5.14 -18.61
C ASP A 202 7.27 -4.21 -18.06
N VAL A 203 7.50 -4.24 -16.74
CA VAL A 203 8.53 -3.42 -16.08
C VAL A 203 9.96 -3.88 -16.36
N GLU A 204 10.18 -5.08 -16.92
CA GLU A 204 11.52 -5.55 -17.29
C GLU A 204 11.98 -4.92 -18.61
N PHE A 205 11.04 -4.66 -19.52
CA PHE A 205 11.30 -4.11 -20.85
C PHE A 205 10.75 -2.69 -21.07
N HIS A 206 10.09 -2.11 -20.05
CA HIS A 206 9.42 -0.80 -20.08
C HIS A 206 8.45 -0.67 -21.25
N GLN A 207 7.70 -1.73 -21.53
CA GLN A 207 6.67 -1.71 -22.57
C GLN A 207 5.47 -0.90 -22.08
N GLN A 208 5.03 0.06 -22.90
CA GLN A 208 3.87 0.89 -22.59
C GLN A 208 2.59 0.29 -23.19
N GLU A 209 1.48 0.47 -22.48
CA GLU A 209 0.12 0.23 -22.93
C GLU A 209 -0.67 1.54 -22.84
N ASP A 210 -1.47 1.85 -23.87
CA ASP A 210 -2.20 3.12 -24.02
C ASP A 210 -3.42 3.21 -23.08
N HIS A 211 -3.14 3.19 -21.78
CA HIS A 211 -4.11 3.28 -20.71
C HIS A 211 -3.55 4.14 -19.57
N MET A 212 -4.35 5.11 -19.09
CA MET A 212 -4.02 5.91 -17.93
C MET A 212 -5.10 5.73 -16.86
N GLU A 213 -4.72 5.10 -15.76
CA GLU A 213 -5.65 4.89 -14.66
C GLU A 213 -6.04 6.21 -14.00
N SER A 214 -7.31 6.35 -13.62
CA SER A 214 -7.82 7.58 -13.01
C SER A 214 -7.10 7.96 -11.72
N PHE A 215 -6.66 6.96 -10.95
CA PHE A 215 -5.90 7.15 -9.71
C PHE A 215 -4.50 7.73 -9.94
N PHE A 216 -3.95 7.69 -11.17
CA PHE A 216 -2.68 8.37 -11.44
C PHE A 216 -2.78 9.87 -11.15
N LEU A 217 -3.84 10.52 -11.62
CA LEU A 217 -4.06 11.94 -11.38
C LEU A 217 -4.58 12.21 -9.96
N ALA A 218 -5.46 11.33 -9.45
CA ALA A 218 -6.07 11.52 -8.14
C ALA A 218 -5.13 11.22 -6.97
N GLU A 219 -4.13 10.37 -7.15
CA GLU A 219 -3.30 9.85 -6.07
C GLU A 219 -1.81 10.03 -6.38
N THR A 220 -1.29 9.39 -7.43
CA THR A 220 0.16 9.40 -7.74
C THR A 220 0.71 10.82 -7.89
N VAL A 221 0.07 11.65 -8.72
CA VAL A 221 0.48 13.05 -8.91
C VAL A 221 0.26 13.88 -7.65
N LYS A 222 -0.84 13.64 -6.93
CA LYS A 222 -1.16 14.35 -5.67
C LYS A 222 -0.09 14.11 -4.61
N TYR A 223 0.30 12.86 -4.37
CA TYR A 223 1.30 12.53 -3.35
C TYR A 223 2.71 13.00 -3.73
N LEU A 224 3.08 12.97 -5.02
CA LEU A 224 4.32 13.60 -5.48
C LEU A 224 4.32 15.10 -5.22
N TRP A 225 3.21 15.78 -5.54
CA TRP A 225 3.07 17.21 -5.30
C TRP A 225 3.17 17.52 -3.80
N LEU A 226 2.42 16.82 -2.95
CA LEU A 226 2.46 16.99 -1.50
C LEU A 226 3.85 16.71 -0.90
N LEU A 227 4.57 15.71 -1.41
CA LEU A 227 5.93 15.39 -0.98
C LEU A 227 6.89 16.55 -1.22
N PHE A 228 6.90 17.11 -2.43
CA PHE A 228 7.81 18.20 -2.77
C PHE A 228 7.36 19.55 -2.22
N ASP A 229 6.06 19.79 -2.11
CA ASP A 229 5.49 20.94 -1.43
C ASP A 229 5.91 20.93 0.05
N LEU A 230 5.81 19.79 0.73
CA LEU A 230 6.29 19.64 2.11
C LEU A 230 7.81 19.80 2.22
N GLY A 231 8.54 19.41 1.17
CA GLY A 231 9.98 19.59 1.05
C GLY A 231 10.43 21.05 0.88
N ALA A 232 9.54 21.92 0.40
CA ALA A 232 9.80 23.37 0.29
C ALA A 232 9.83 24.07 1.67
N GLY A 233 9.43 23.38 2.74
CA GLY A 233 9.53 23.89 4.11
C GLY A 233 8.65 25.13 4.31
N PRO A 234 9.18 26.27 4.78
CA PRO A 234 8.39 27.49 4.98
C PRO A 234 7.67 27.99 3.72
N ASP A 235 8.16 27.65 2.53
CA ASP A 235 7.56 28.06 1.25
C ASP A 235 6.44 27.09 0.77
N ASN A 236 6.06 26.12 1.61
CA ASN A 236 4.99 25.16 1.34
C ASN A 236 3.62 25.84 1.13
N LEU A 237 2.91 25.44 0.07
CA LEU A 237 1.61 25.99 -0.33
C LEU A 237 0.43 25.45 0.49
N VAL A 238 0.48 24.22 1.01
CA VAL A 238 -0.59 23.63 1.82
C VAL A 238 -0.71 24.27 3.21
N GLU A 239 0.42 24.53 3.87
CA GLU A 239 0.49 25.08 5.22
C GLU A 239 0.47 26.61 5.23
N ASN A 240 1.04 27.27 4.21
CA ASN A 240 1.20 28.73 4.16
C ASN A 240 0.54 29.40 2.93
N GLY A 241 -0.16 28.65 2.08
CA GLY A 241 -0.88 29.21 0.95
C GLY A 241 -2.16 29.94 1.36
N PRO A 242 -2.76 30.73 0.45
CA PRO A 242 -3.92 31.57 0.73
C PRO A 242 -5.27 30.80 0.81
N TYR A 243 -5.22 29.51 1.16
CA TYR A 243 -6.38 28.59 1.14
C TYR A 243 -7.01 28.41 2.51
#